data_AF-A0A3M3TP15-F1
#
_entry.id   AF-A0A3M3TP15-F1
#
_cell.length_a   1.000
_cell.length_b   1.000
_cell.length_c   1.000
_cell.angle_alpha   90.00
_cell.angle_beta   90.00
_cell.angle_gamma   90.00
#
_symmetry.space_group_name_H-M   'P 1'
#
loop_
_entity.id
_entity.type
_entity.pdbx_description
1 polymer ?
#
loop_
_entity_poly.entity_id
_entity_poly.type
_entity_poly.pdbx_seq_one_letter_code
_entity_poly.pdbx_strand_id
1 'polypeptide(L)'
;MHPLFINIKKAILDIIEDQLTNNEEAPDSEIWNILVDELDLTVEQADAAIAMRPRFRCEIFIAGQSPLYQTNTVTFDPLEKKLVAAEPLSFDQILEIYTMLLKSRPGYRLKLGAHWAAGLNSEGELYCTHLNPCDKNVMFEVYDFDRDAFVDGRWQYETEEQTRAAIDKPEFIR
;
A
#
# COMPACT_ATOMS: atom_id res chain seq x y z
N MET A 1 13.96 -1.08 2.00
CA MET A 1 13.89 -2.50 1.58
C MET A 1 15.10 -3.21 2.12
N HIS A 2 14.97 -4.47 2.59
CA HIS A 2 16.13 -5.24 3.02
C HIS A 2 17.06 -5.56 1.83
N PRO A 3 18.40 -5.37 1.93
CA PRO A 3 19.31 -5.55 0.78
C PRO A 3 19.24 -6.91 0.11
N LEU A 4 18.97 -7.97 0.88
CA LEU A 4 18.87 -9.35 0.37
C LEU A 4 17.67 -9.58 -0.55
N PHE A 5 16.67 -8.68 -0.54
CA PHE A 5 15.44 -8.83 -1.30
C PHE A 5 15.36 -7.91 -2.53
N ILE A 6 16.30 -6.97 -2.69
CA ILE A 6 16.30 -5.96 -3.78
C ILE A 6 16.23 -6.59 -5.17
N ASN A 7 16.88 -7.74 -5.37
CA ASN A 7 16.96 -8.40 -6.66
C ASN A 7 15.98 -9.57 -6.83
N ILE A 8 15.09 -9.80 -5.85
CA ILE A 8 14.08 -10.85 -5.92
C ILE A 8 12.91 -10.37 -6.78
N LYS A 9 12.41 -11.25 -7.64
CA LYS A 9 11.23 -10.97 -8.46
C LYS A 9 10.01 -10.74 -7.58
N LYS A 10 9.16 -9.77 -7.94
CA LYS A 10 7.92 -9.45 -7.20
C LYS A 10 7.07 -10.69 -6.91
N ALA A 11 6.85 -11.56 -7.91
CA ALA A 11 6.07 -12.78 -7.72
C ALA A 11 6.64 -13.73 -6.65
N ILE A 12 7.95 -13.73 -6.43
CA ILE A 12 8.57 -14.51 -5.34
C ILE A 12 8.36 -13.79 -4.01
N LEU A 13 8.53 -12.46 -3.96
CA LEU A 13 8.24 -11.67 -2.75
C LEU A 13 6.78 -11.83 -2.29
N ASP A 14 5.83 -11.89 -3.23
CA ASP A 14 4.41 -12.10 -2.94
C ASP A 14 4.19 -13.47 -2.25
N ILE A 15 4.90 -14.52 -2.69
CA ILE A 15 4.84 -15.84 -2.07
C ILE A 15 5.50 -15.83 -0.69
N ILE A 16 6.66 -15.17 -0.53
CA ILE A 16 7.31 -15.04 0.78
C ILE A 16 6.37 -14.33 1.76
N GLU A 17 5.77 -13.21 1.35
CA GLU A 17 4.80 -12.45 2.16
C GLU A 17 3.62 -13.33 2.58
N ASP A 18 3.06 -14.12 1.66
CA ASP A 18 1.99 -15.07 1.94
C ASP A 18 2.40 -16.13 2.97
N GLN A 19 3.57 -16.76 2.80
CA GLN A 19 4.06 -17.77 3.75
C GLN A 19 4.31 -17.19 5.14
N LEU A 20 4.85 -15.97 5.23
CA LEU A 20 5.10 -15.32 6.52
C LEU A 20 3.81 -14.86 7.23
N THR A 21 2.78 -14.50 6.47
CA THR A 21 1.52 -13.93 7.00
C THR A 21 0.47 -15.00 7.30
N ASN A 22 0.25 -15.94 6.37
CA ASN A 22 -0.93 -16.81 6.39
C ASN A 22 -0.64 -18.23 6.91
N ASN A 23 0.63 -18.62 7.03
CA ASN A 23 1.01 -19.96 7.48
C ASN A 23 1.39 -19.98 8.96
N GLU A 24 0.42 -19.72 9.85
CA GLU A 24 0.68 -19.59 11.30
C GLU A 24 1.09 -20.91 11.98
N GLU A 25 0.55 -22.04 11.51
CA GLU A 25 0.73 -23.35 12.13
C GLU A 25 2.08 -24.02 11.78
N ALA A 26 2.66 -23.69 10.61
CA ALA A 26 3.94 -24.26 10.20
C ALA A 26 5.10 -23.82 11.12
N PRO A 27 6.02 -24.71 11.51
CA PRO A 27 7.25 -24.32 12.19
C PRO A 27 8.16 -23.51 11.25
N ASP A 28 9.05 -22.69 11.82
CA ASP A 28 10.01 -21.89 11.04
C ASP A 28 10.83 -22.76 10.07
N SER A 29 11.19 -23.98 10.48
CA SER A 29 11.94 -24.93 9.64
C SER A 29 11.18 -25.37 8.39
N GLU A 30 9.85 -25.49 8.45
CA GLU A 30 9.05 -25.89 7.30
C GLU A 30 8.96 -24.75 6.28
N ILE A 31 8.69 -23.53 6.75
CA ILE A 31 8.70 -22.35 5.89
C ILE A 31 10.09 -22.15 5.29
N TRP A 32 11.15 -22.28 6.09
CA TRP A 32 12.52 -22.15 5.61
C TRP A 32 12.83 -23.14 4.48
N ASN A 33 12.38 -24.39 4.58
CA ASN A 33 12.56 -25.37 3.52
C ASN A 33 11.81 -24.96 2.23
N ILE A 34 10.58 -24.46 2.33
CA ILE A 34 9.84 -23.93 1.17
C ILE A 34 10.62 -22.79 0.50
N LEU A 35 11.17 -21.86 1.30
CA LEU A 35 11.93 -20.73 0.80
C LEU A 35 13.17 -21.15 0.01
N VAL A 36 13.89 -22.17 0.48
CA VAL A 36 15.12 -22.65 -0.19
C VAL A 36 14.80 -23.61 -1.32
N ASP A 37 13.99 -24.64 -1.06
CA ASP A 37 13.78 -25.77 -1.96
C ASP A 37 12.77 -25.46 -3.08
N GLU A 38 11.76 -24.63 -2.81
CA GLU A 38 10.70 -24.32 -3.80
C GLU A 38 10.87 -22.95 -4.45
N LEU A 39 11.40 -21.96 -3.72
CA LEU A 39 11.58 -20.59 -4.22
C LEU A 39 13.01 -20.26 -4.66
N ASP A 40 13.92 -21.24 -4.60
CA ASP A 40 15.34 -21.10 -4.96
C ASP A 40 16.04 -19.91 -4.25
N LEU A 41 15.63 -19.59 -3.01
CA LEU A 41 16.30 -18.55 -2.23
C LEU A 41 17.64 -19.04 -1.69
N THR A 42 18.59 -18.12 -1.51
CA THR A 42 19.80 -18.43 -0.76
C THR A 42 19.48 -18.66 0.71
N VAL A 43 20.34 -19.40 1.40
CA VAL A 43 20.24 -19.63 2.85
C VAL A 43 20.10 -18.30 3.61
N GLU A 44 20.89 -17.28 3.23
CA GLU A 44 20.84 -15.96 3.87
C GLU A 44 19.51 -15.24 3.64
N GLN A 45 18.91 -15.41 2.45
CA GLN A 45 17.59 -14.85 2.14
C GLN A 45 16.48 -15.53 2.94
N ALA A 46 16.53 -16.86 3.05
CA ALA A 46 15.59 -17.64 3.84
C ALA A 46 15.69 -17.30 5.34
N ASP A 47 16.90 -17.24 5.89
CA ASP A 47 17.15 -16.84 7.28
C ASP A 47 16.63 -15.43 7.57
N ALA A 48 16.87 -14.48 6.66
CA ALA A 48 16.37 -13.12 6.81
C ALA A 48 14.83 -13.04 6.76
N ALA A 49 14.18 -13.84 5.90
CA ALA A 49 12.72 -13.90 5.84
C ALA A 49 12.13 -14.49 7.13
N ILE A 50 12.68 -15.60 7.64
CA ILE A 50 12.27 -16.19 8.92
C ILE A 50 12.47 -15.21 10.07
N ALA A 51 13.58 -14.47 10.10
CA ALA A 51 13.84 -13.45 11.12
C ALA A 51 12.78 -12.34 11.14
N MET A 52 12.10 -12.08 10.03
CA MET A 52 10.98 -11.12 9.94
C MET A 52 9.63 -11.70 10.36
N ARG A 53 9.47 -13.02 10.38
CA ARG A 53 8.20 -13.72 10.67
C ARG A 53 7.50 -13.26 11.95
N PRO A 54 8.17 -12.97 13.08
CA PRO A 54 7.49 -12.46 14.27
C PRO A 54 6.72 -11.16 14.03
N ARG A 55 7.19 -10.30 13.11
CA ARG A 55 6.47 -9.08 12.75
C ARG A 55 5.22 -9.38 11.92
N PHE A 56 5.34 -10.27 10.93
CA PHE A 56 4.19 -10.70 10.10
C PHE A 56 3.07 -11.38 10.89
N ARG A 57 3.38 -11.97 12.04
CA ARG A 57 2.38 -12.54 12.96
C ARG A 57 1.67 -11.52 13.86
N CYS A 58 2.28 -10.36 14.08
CA CYS A 58 1.77 -9.35 15.03
C CYS A 58 1.24 -8.09 14.35
N GLU A 59 1.69 -7.80 13.14
CA GLU A 59 1.38 -6.60 12.37
C GLU A 59 0.51 -6.96 11.15
N ILE A 60 -0.52 -6.17 10.88
CA ILE A 60 -1.34 -6.31 9.66
C ILE A 60 -0.77 -5.39 8.60
N PHE A 61 0.04 -5.92 7.68
CA PHE A 61 0.58 -5.13 6.57
C PHE A 61 -0.43 -4.98 5.44
N ILE A 62 -0.39 -3.85 4.74
CA ILE A 62 -0.99 -3.76 3.41
C ILE A 62 -0.13 -4.60 2.45
N ALA A 63 -0.77 -5.35 1.56
CA ALA A 63 -0.08 -6.15 0.55
C ALA A 63 0.94 -5.31 -0.23
N GLY A 64 2.17 -5.82 -0.38
CA GLY A 64 3.25 -5.08 -1.04
C GLY A 64 3.83 -3.90 -0.24
N GLN A 65 3.37 -3.68 1.01
CA GLN A 65 3.81 -2.56 1.85
C GLN A 65 4.59 -3.00 3.11
N SER A 66 4.93 -4.28 3.20
CA SER A 66 5.67 -4.88 4.30
C SER A 66 7.19 -4.64 4.22
N PRO A 67 7.97 -5.07 5.25
CA PRO A 67 9.42 -4.92 5.26
C PRO A 67 10.15 -5.58 4.08
N LEU A 68 9.50 -6.52 3.39
CA LEU A 68 10.04 -7.18 2.20
C LEU A 68 10.26 -6.20 1.05
N TYR A 69 9.37 -5.20 0.92
CA TYR A 69 9.36 -4.27 -0.22
C TYR A 69 10.02 -2.93 0.11
N GLN A 70 9.94 -2.49 1.37
CA GLN A 70 10.31 -1.12 1.73
C GLN A 70 10.74 -0.97 3.18
N THR A 71 11.33 0.18 3.51
CA THR A 71 11.77 0.48 4.87
C THR A 71 10.66 1.13 5.68
N ASN A 72 9.98 2.13 5.12
CA ASN A 72 8.80 2.73 5.73
C ASN A 72 7.59 1.83 5.46
N THR A 73 7.25 0.96 6.40
CA THR A 73 6.14 0.01 6.24
C THR A 73 4.81 0.63 6.61
N VAL A 74 3.74 0.19 5.95
CA VAL A 74 2.37 0.60 6.29
C VAL A 74 1.63 -0.55 6.95
N THR A 75 1.20 -0.35 8.18
CA THR A 75 0.42 -1.32 8.96
C THR A 75 -0.97 -0.78 9.25
N PHE A 76 -1.91 -1.68 9.52
CA PHE A 76 -3.24 -1.34 10.01
C PHE A 76 -3.30 -1.51 11.53
N ASP A 77 -3.67 -0.43 12.23
CA ASP A 77 -3.97 -0.48 13.66
C ASP A 77 -5.47 -0.82 13.84
N PRO A 78 -5.81 -2.02 14.34
CA PRO A 78 -7.20 -2.43 14.51
C PRO A 78 -7.94 -1.69 15.62
N LEU A 79 -7.24 -1.13 16.60
CA LEU A 79 -7.85 -0.38 17.71
C LEU A 79 -8.29 0.99 17.23
N GLU A 80 -7.38 1.69 16.56
CA GLU A 80 -7.60 3.03 16.02
C GLU A 80 -8.32 3.01 14.66
N LYS A 81 -8.41 1.84 14.02
CA LYS A 81 -9.01 1.61 12.69
C LYS A 81 -8.41 2.50 11.61
N LYS A 82 -7.09 2.67 11.65
CA LYS A 82 -6.34 3.55 10.73
C LYS A 82 -5.05 2.91 10.26
N LEU A 83 -4.52 3.44 9.17
CA LEU A 83 -3.20 3.08 8.68
C LEU A 83 -2.12 3.87 9.43
N VAL A 84 -1.03 3.17 9.76
CA VAL A 84 0.10 3.70 10.52
C VAL A 84 1.38 3.45 9.73
N ALA A 85 2.22 4.48 9.67
CA ALA A 85 3.56 4.45 9.12
C ALA A 85 4.48 5.24 10.05
N ALA A 86 5.77 4.88 10.08
CA ALA A 86 6.75 5.53 10.96
C ALA A 86 7.21 6.89 10.40
N GLU A 87 7.24 7.00 9.07
CA GLU A 87 7.53 8.23 8.33
C GLU A 87 6.32 8.61 7.47
N PRO A 88 6.25 9.88 7.00
CA PRO A 88 5.23 10.28 6.03
C PRO A 88 5.19 9.32 4.84
N LEU A 89 3.97 9.03 4.38
CA LEU A 89 3.78 8.11 3.26
C LEU A 89 4.43 8.68 1.99
N SER A 90 5.15 7.84 1.26
CA SER A 90 5.69 8.21 -0.03
C SER A 90 4.57 8.33 -1.08
N PHE A 91 4.90 8.98 -2.20
CA PHE A 91 3.99 9.10 -3.34
C PHE A 91 3.39 7.73 -3.74
N ASP A 92 4.24 6.73 -3.92
CA ASP A 92 3.82 5.40 -4.38
C ASP A 92 2.95 4.69 -3.33
N GLN A 93 3.22 4.89 -2.04
CA GLN A 93 2.41 4.31 -0.95
C GLN A 93 1.00 4.93 -0.92
N ILE A 94 0.90 6.25 -1.11
CA ILE A 94 -0.39 6.94 -1.15
C ILE A 94 -1.23 6.45 -2.34
N LEU A 95 -0.64 6.33 -3.53
CA LEU A 95 -1.35 5.85 -4.70
C LEU A 95 -1.81 4.40 -4.56
N GLU A 96 -0.99 3.54 -3.95
CA GLU A 96 -1.38 2.15 -3.66
C GLU A 96 -2.55 2.09 -2.67
N ILE A 97 -2.53 2.92 -1.62
CA ILE A 97 -3.62 3.01 -0.65
C ILE A 97 -4.91 3.53 -1.32
N TYR A 98 -4.82 4.57 -2.15
CA TYR A 98 -5.97 5.06 -2.92
C TYR A 98 -6.55 3.96 -3.82
N THR A 99 -5.68 3.23 -4.52
CA THR A 99 -6.07 2.11 -5.37
C THR A 99 -6.77 1.01 -4.58
N MET A 100 -6.22 0.62 -3.43
CA MET A 100 -6.83 -0.36 -2.52
C MET A 100 -8.23 0.09 -2.05
N LEU A 101 -8.34 1.34 -1.60
CA LEU A 101 -9.62 1.92 -1.15
C LEU A 101 -10.67 1.91 -2.26
N LEU A 102 -10.29 2.28 -3.48
CA LEU A 102 -11.19 2.32 -4.63
C LEU A 102 -11.57 0.92 -5.14
N LYS A 103 -10.64 -0.04 -5.14
CA LYS A 103 -10.95 -1.45 -5.45
C LYS A 103 -12.00 -2.04 -4.51
N SER A 104 -12.01 -1.60 -3.25
CA SER A 104 -13.03 -2.01 -2.26
C SER A 104 -14.42 -1.42 -2.54
N ARG A 105 -14.53 -0.38 -3.38
CA ARG A 105 -15.79 0.29 -3.73
C ARG A 105 -15.88 0.60 -5.23
N PRO A 106 -16.10 -0.42 -6.08
CA PRO A 106 -16.20 -0.24 -7.52
C PRO A 106 -17.27 0.79 -7.92
N GLY A 107 -16.96 1.64 -8.89
CA GLY A 107 -17.87 2.68 -9.39
C GLY A 107 -17.99 3.92 -8.50
N TYR A 108 -17.19 4.02 -7.43
CA TYR A 108 -17.05 5.23 -6.64
C TYR A 108 -15.71 5.91 -6.93
N ARG A 109 -15.67 7.21 -6.63
CA ARG A 109 -14.46 8.04 -6.59
C ARG A 109 -14.13 8.37 -5.13
N LEU A 110 -12.85 8.49 -4.82
CA LEU A 110 -12.34 8.86 -3.50
C LEU A 110 -12.11 10.37 -3.49
N LYS A 111 -12.74 11.09 -2.58
CA LYS A 111 -12.53 12.52 -2.43
C LYS A 111 -11.17 12.76 -1.77
N LEU A 112 -10.31 13.52 -2.46
CA LEU A 112 -8.97 13.88 -1.98
C LEU A 112 -8.97 15.20 -1.21
N GLY A 113 -9.89 16.10 -1.57
CA GLY A 113 -10.02 17.41 -0.93
C GLY A 113 -11.30 18.12 -1.33
N ALA A 114 -11.29 19.46 -1.26
CA ALA A 114 -12.46 20.26 -1.65
C ALA A 114 -12.75 20.20 -3.15
N HIS A 115 -11.71 20.04 -3.98
CA HIS A 115 -11.78 20.23 -5.43
C HIS A 115 -11.22 19.06 -6.23
N TRP A 116 -10.82 17.97 -5.57
CA TRP A 116 -10.16 16.85 -6.21
C TRP A 116 -10.74 15.51 -5.75
N ALA A 117 -10.80 14.58 -6.68
CA ALA A 117 -11.14 13.19 -6.43
C ALA A 117 -10.22 12.26 -7.22
N ALA A 118 -9.99 11.07 -6.70
CA ALA A 118 -9.35 9.96 -7.38
C ALA A 118 -10.40 8.95 -7.85
N GLY A 119 -10.14 8.24 -8.95
CA GLY A 119 -10.96 7.14 -9.41
C GLY A 119 -10.11 6.05 -10.07
N LEU A 120 -10.77 4.93 -10.39
CA LEU A 120 -10.17 3.87 -11.20
C LEU A 120 -10.87 3.83 -12.55
N ASN A 121 -10.10 3.78 -13.64
CA ASN A 121 -10.65 3.57 -14.97
C ASN A 121 -11.07 2.09 -15.16
N SER A 122 -11.59 1.74 -16.35
CA SER A 122 -12.01 0.37 -16.67
C SER A 122 -10.87 -0.66 -16.65
N GLU A 123 -9.63 -0.21 -16.75
CA GLU A 123 -8.42 -1.04 -16.72
C GLU A 123 -7.87 -1.18 -15.29
N GLY A 124 -8.47 -0.49 -14.31
CA GLY A 124 -8.04 -0.48 -12.92
C GLY A 124 -6.88 0.46 -12.65
N GLU A 125 -6.57 1.37 -13.57
CA GLU A 125 -5.54 2.39 -13.40
C GLU A 125 -6.11 3.60 -12.65
N LEU A 126 -5.27 4.12 -11.76
CA LEU A 126 -5.62 5.23 -10.90
C LEU A 126 -5.52 6.56 -11.66
N TYR A 127 -6.54 7.40 -11.51
CA TYR A 127 -6.57 8.72 -12.09
C TYR A 127 -7.04 9.76 -11.08
N CYS A 128 -6.74 11.05 -11.33
CA CYS A 128 -7.29 12.17 -10.58
C CYS A 128 -8.17 13.07 -11.47
N THR A 129 -9.14 13.76 -10.86
CA THR A 129 -10.09 14.63 -11.57
C THR A 129 -10.60 15.72 -10.65
N HIS A 130 -11.00 16.83 -11.26
CA HIS A 130 -11.65 17.92 -10.53
C HIS A 130 -13.03 17.51 -10.01
N LEU A 131 -13.33 17.91 -8.78
CA LEU A 131 -14.63 17.75 -8.16
C LEU A 131 -15.44 19.04 -8.31
N ASN A 132 -16.62 18.94 -8.94
CA ASN A 132 -17.56 20.06 -8.96
C ASN A 132 -18.23 20.16 -7.57
N PRO A 133 -18.10 21.29 -6.85
CA PRO A 133 -18.74 21.46 -5.55
C PRO A 133 -20.27 21.49 -5.63
N CYS A 134 -20.85 21.86 -6.79
CA CYS A 134 -22.29 21.94 -7.00
C CYS A 134 -22.91 20.60 -7.46
N ASP A 135 -22.16 19.75 -8.15
CA ASP A 135 -22.60 18.42 -8.56
C ASP A 135 -21.44 17.42 -8.53
N LYS A 136 -21.32 16.71 -7.42
CA LYS A 136 -20.23 15.76 -7.18
C LYS A 136 -20.19 14.61 -8.17
N ASN A 137 -21.26 14.36 -8.93
CA ASN A 137 -21.33 13.29 -9.92
C ASN A 137 -20.72 13.68 -11.29
N VAL A 138 -20.43 14.96 -11.51
CA VAL A 138 -19.83 15.42 -12.76
C VAL A 138 -18.34 15.05 -12.80
N MET A 139 -17.94 14.48 -13.94
CA MET A 139 -16.54 14.26 -14.31
C MET A 139 -16.15 15.31 -15.33
N PHE A 140 -15.02 15.99 -15.10
CA PHE A 140 -14.44 16.92 -16.08
C PHE A 140 -13.34 16.20 -16.87
N GLU A 141 -12.11 16.67 -16.73
CA GLU A 141 -10.92 16.06 -17.28
C GLU A 141 -10.28 15.11 -16.26
N VAL A 142 -9.57 14.14 -16.80
CA VAL A 142 -8.87 13.11 -16.04
C VAL A 142 -7.38 13.30 -16.26
N TYR A 143 -6.61 13.26 -15.18
CA TYR A 143 -5.17 13.44 -15.19
C TYR A 143 -4.48 12.31 -14.46
N ASP A 144 -3.19 12.14 -14.77
CA ASP A 144 -2.28 11.33 -13.97
C ASP A 144 -1.88 12.10 -12.70
N PHE A 145 -1.50 11.36 -11.67
CA PHE A 145 -0.91 11.96 -10.47
C PHE A 145 0.49 12.47 -10.78
N ASP A 146 0.68 13.78 -10.66
CA ASP A 146 1.98 14.42 -10.88
C ASP A 146 2.90 14.21 -9.66
N ARG A 147 4.03 13.52 -9.89
CA ARG A 147 5.02 13.27 -8.84
C ARG A 147 5.69 14.57 -8.36
N ASP A 148 5.87 15.55 -9.23
CA ASP A 148 6.50 16.82 -8.86
C ASP A 148 5.57 17.68 -7.98
N ALA A 149 4.25 17.41 -8.06
CA ALA A 149 3.25 17.97 -7.15
C ALA A 149 3.25 17.29 -5.77
N PHE A 150 4.06 16.26 -5.54
CA PHE A 150 4.17 15.58 -4.24
C PHE A 150 5.54 15.85 -3.61
N VAL A 151 5.56 16.61 -2.53
CA VAL A 151 6.79 17.09 -1.88
C VAL A 151 6.71 16.84 -0.39
N ASP A 152 7.73 16.20 0.17
CA ASP A 152 7.87 15.94 1.61
C ASP A 152 6.65 15.22 2.23
N GLY A 153 6.10 14.21 1.55
CA GLY A 153 5.01 13.38 2.07
C GLY A 153 3.61 13.98 1.94
N ARG A 154 3.45 15.05 1.16
CA ARG A 154 2.16 15.73 0.94
C ARG A 154 2.03 16.30 -0.46
N TRP A 155 0.78 16.52 -0.89
CA TRP A 155 0.50 17.26 -2.12
C TRP A 155 0.85 18.75 -1.95
N GLN A 156 1.31 19.40 -3.02
CA GLN A 156 1.52 20.84 -3.04
C GLN A 156 0.23 21.56 -2.63
N TYR A 157 0.39 22.61 -1.82
CA TYR A 157 -0.71 23.40 -1.25
C TYR A 157 -1.60 22.68 -0.22
N GLU A 158 -1.28 21.45 0.17
CA GLU A 158 -1.93 20.74 1.28
C GLU A 158 -1.04 20.67 2.51
N THR A 159 -1.62 20.53 3.71
CA THR A 159 -0.89 20.05 4.90
C THR A 159 -0.79 18.52 4.88
N GLU A 160 0.09 17.95 5.70
CA GLU A 160 0.18 16.48 5.83
C GLU A 160 -1.16 15.88 6.27
N GLU A 161 -1.87 16.53 7.19
CA GLU A 161 -3.20 16.09 7.64
C GLU A 161 -4.24 16.13 6.53
N GLN A 162 -4.15 17.11 5.62
CA GLN A 162 -5.06 17.21 4.48
C GLN A 162 -4.82 16.09 3.48
N THR A 163 -3.55 15.83 3.11
CA THR A 163 -3.18 14.70 2.25
C THR A 163 -3.60 13.36 2.88
N ARG A 164 -3.40 13.21 4.20
CA ARG A 164 -3.79 12.00 4.94
C ARG A 164 -5.29 11.86 5.14
N ALA A 165 -6.08 12.92 5.11
CA ALA A 165 -7.52 12.87 5.40
C ALA A 165 -8.26 11.88 4.50
N ALA A 166 -7.89 11.80 3.22
CA ALA A 166 -8.46 10.85 2.27
C ALA A 166 -8.17 9.37 2.60
N ILE A 167 -7.11 9.11 3.38
CA ILE A 167 -6.71 7.78 3.84
C ILE A 167 -7.35 7.47 5.19
N ASP A 168 -7.22 8.40 6.14
CA ASP A 168 -7.66 8.19 7.52
C ASP A 168 -9.20 8.24 7.65
N LYS A 169 -9.87 9.03 6.80
CA LYS A 169 -11.34 9.18 6.78
C LYS A 169 -11.85 9.24 5.34
N PRO A 170 -11.84 8.11 4.62
CA PRO A 170 -12.12 8.10 3.19
C PRO A 170 -13.60 8.45 2.92
N GLU A 171 -13.81 9.55 2.18
CA GLU A 171 -15.11 9.96 1.67
C GLU A 171 -15.27 9.51 0.22
N PHE A 172 -16.31 8.72 -0.05
CA PHE A 172 -16.57 8.19 -1.40
C PHE A 172 -17.78 8.87 -2.02
N ILE A 173 -17.66 9.21 -3.31
CA ILE A 173 -18.70 9.83 -4.12
C ILE A 173 -19.00 8.93 -5.33
N ARG A 174 -20.23 8.94 -5.83
CA ARG A 174 -20.57 8.29 -7.10
C ARG A 174 -20.14 9.17 -8.25
#